data_AF-B0FJM0-F1
#
_entry.id   AF-B0FJM0-F1
#
_cell.length_a   1.000
_cell.length_b   1.000
_cell.length_c   1.000
_cell.angle_alpha   90.00
_cell.angle_beta   90.00
_cell.angle_gamma   90.00
#
_symmetry.space_group_name_H-M   'P 1'
#
loop_
_entity.id
_entity.type
_entity.pdbx_description
1 polymer ?
#
loop_
_entity_poly.entity_id
_entity_poly.type
_entity_poly.pdbx_seq_one_letter_code
_entity_poly.pdbx_strand_id
1 'polypeptide(L)'
;HSCTAERLCCHSECLGNCSQPDDPTKCVACRNFYLDGRCVETCPPPYYHFQDWRCVNFSFCQDLHHKCKNSRRQGCHQYVIHNNKCIPECPSGYTMNSS
;
A
#
# COMPACT_ATOMS: atom_id res chain seq x y z
N HIS A 1 -17.23 -6.69 4.13
CA HIS A 1 -17.89 -6.34 5.39
C HIS A 1 -18.40 -7.61 6.04
N SER A 2 -18.08 -7.80 7.31
CA SER A 2 -18.54 -8.94 8.08
C SER A 2 -19.11 -8.42 9.39
N CYS A 3 -20.21 -9.00 9.82
CA CYS A 3 -20.90 -8.65 11.06
C CYS A 3 -21.04 -9.89 11.91
N THR A 4 -20.96 -9.73 13.23
CA THR A 4 -21.29 -10.81 14.17
C THR A 4 -22.80 -11.06 14.18
N ALA A 5 -23.21 -12.18 14.77
CA ALA A 5 -24.64 -12.52 14.96
C ALA A 5 -25.41 -11.47 15.79
N GLU A 6 -24.69 -10.69 16.60
CA GLU A 6 -25.23 -9.60 17.44
C GLU A 6 -25.34 -8.26 16.71
N ARG A 7 -25.14 -8.23 15.37
CA ARG A 7 -25.12 -7.02 14.51
C ARG A 7 -23.99 -6.03 14.81
N LEU A 8 -22.95 -6.46 15.54
CA LEU A 8 -21.72 -5.69 15.70
C LEU A 8 -20.87 -5.91 14.44
N CYS A 9 -20.85 -4.94 13.54
CA CYS A 9 -20.13 -5.02 12.29
C CYS A 9 -18.69 -4.55 12.43
N CYS A 10 -17.80 -5.14 11.63
CA CYS A 10 -16.46 -4.59 11.45
C CYS A 10 -16.51 -3.22 10.77
N HIS A 11 -15.47 -2.41 11.00
CA HIS A 11 -15.30 -1.13 10.31
C HIS A 11 -15.38 -1.30 8.78
N SER A 12 -15.81 -0.26 8.08
CA SER A 12 -16.02 -0.30 6.61
C SER A 12 -14.76 -0.70 5.84
N GLU A 13 -13.60 -0.27 6.33
CA GLU A 13 -12.28 -0.55 5.77
C GLU A 13 -11.76 -1.96 6.05
N CYS A 14 -12.44 -2.74 6.89
CA CYS A 14 -12.06 -4.13 7.13
C CYS A 14 -12.58 -5.06 6.02
N LEU A 15 -11.76 -6.06 5.69
CA LEU A 15 -12.12 -7.17 4.81
C LEU A 15 -12.14 -8.48 5.60
N GLY A 16 -13.21 -9.26 5.45
CA GLY A 16 -13.32 -10.60 6.02
C GLY A 16 -13.67 -10.67 7.51
N ASN A 17 -12.86 -10.13 8.43
CA ASN A 17 -13.14 -10.19 9.87
C ASN A 17 -12.43 -9.08 10.66
N CYS A 18 -12.80 -8.91 11.93
CA CYS A 18 -12.19 -7.99 12.88
C CYS A 18 -12.25 -8.58 14.31
N SER A 19 -11.32 -8.15 15.16
CA SER A 19 -11.24 -8.51 16.58
C SER A 19 -12.08 -7.62 17.48
N GLN A 20 -12.43 -6.40 17.01
CA GLN A 20 -13.37 -5.50 17.66
C GLN A 20 -14.26 -4.85 16.58
N PRO A 21 -15.55 -4.64 16.88
CA PRO A 21 -16.46 -4.00 15.95
C PRO A 21 -16.10 -2.52 15.76
N ASP A 22 -16.36 -2.02 14.56
CA ASP A 22 -16.18 -0.63 14.14
C ASP A 22 -14.81 0.03 14.44
N ASP A 23 -13.75 -0.78 14.63
CA ASP A 23 -12.38 -0.29 14.81
C ASP A 23 -11.49 -0.69 13.61
N PRO A 24 -11.03 0.27 12.79
CA PRO A 24 -10.17 0.01 11.62
C PRO A 24 -8.75 -0.44 11.98
N THR A 25 -8.35 -0.40 13.25
CA THR A 25 -7.09 -0.97 13.75
C THR A 25 -7.22 -2.42 14.22
N LYS A 26 -8.45 -2.94 14.22
CA LYS A 26 -8.79 -4.29 14.71
C LYS A 26 -9.21 -5.23 13.60
N CYS A 27 -9.04 -4.83 12.34
CA CYS A 27 -9.28 -5.68 11.18
C CYS A 27 -8.27 -6.83 11.11
N VAL A 28 -8.70 -8.01 10.63
CA VAL A 28 -7.80 -9.11 10.26
C VAL A 28 -7.12 -8.84 8.92
N ALA A 29 -7.85 -8.20 7.99
CA ALA A 29 -7.33 -7.74 6.70
C ALA A 29 -7.98 -6.42 6.30
N CYS A 30 -7.28 -5.62 5.49
CA CYS A 30 -7.79 -4.35 4.97
C CYS A 30 -8.45 -4.55 3.61
N ARG A 31 -9.55 -3.83 3.39
CA ARG A 31 -10.25 -3.79 2.09
C ARG A 31 -9.46 -3.02 1.04
N ASN A 32 -8.94 -1.87 1.44
CA ASN A 32 -8.19 -0.96 0.59
C ASN A 32 -6.70 -1.05 0.95
N PHE A 33 -6.20 -0.17 1.82
CA PHE A 33 -4.79 -0.10 2.16
C PHE A 33 -4.50 -0.30 3.64
N TYR A 34 -3.34 -0.90 3.91
CA TYR A 34 -2.76 -0.97 5.25
C TYR A 34 -1.73 0.13 5.48
N LEU A 35 -1.82 0.82 6.62
CA LEU A 35 -0.83 1.79 7.09
C LEU A 35 -0.71 1.72 8.62
N ASP A 36 0.48 1.40 9.13
CA ASP A 36 0.84 1.49 10.55
C ASP A 36 -0.18 0.86 11.53
N GLY A 37 -0.66 -0.35 11.19
CA GLY A 37 -1.61 -1.11 12.02
C GLY A 37 -3.07 -0.74 11.79
N ARG A 38 -3.37 0.16 10.84
CA ARG A 38 -4.72 0.65 10.54
C ARG A 38 -5.09 0.42 9.08
N CYS A 39 -6.34 0.03 8.84
CA CYS A 39 -6.92 0.03 7.50
C CYS A 39 -7.41 1.42 7.11
N VAL A 40 -6.98 1.88 5.93
CA VAL A 40 -7.29 3.21 5.38
C VAL A 40 -7.83 3.07 3.96
N GLU A 41 -8.73 3.97 3.57
CA GLU A 41 -9.36 3.98 2.24
C GLU A 41 -8.36 4.33 1.13
N THR A 42 -7.45 5.27 1.40
CA THR A 42 -6.39 5.72 0.49
C THR A 42 -5.14 6.04 1.31
N CYS A 43 -3.96 5.97 0.69
CA CYS A 43 -2.72 6.40 1.35
C CYS A 43 -2.68 7.93 1.48
N PRO A 44 -2.66 8.48 2.70
CA PRO A 44 -2.56 9.92 2.89
C PRO A 44 -1.14 10.41 2.59
N PRO A 45 -0.95 11.67 2.15
CA PRO A 45 0.38 12.27 2.13
C PRO A 45 1.03 12.21 3.53
N PRO A 46 2.34 11.92 3.66
CA PRO A 46 3.36 11.77 2.61
C PRO A 46 3.61 10.32 2.13
N TYR A 47 2.60 9.44 2.19
CA TYR A 47 2.73 8.03 1.80
C TYR A 47 2.27 7.78 0.35
N TYR A 48 2.74 6.65 -0.21
CA TYR A 48 2.46 6.19 -1.56
C TYR A 48 1.81 4.81 -1.54
N HIS A 49 0.90 4.57 -2.47
CA HIS A 49 0.31 3.25 -2.69
C HIS A 49 1.37 2.28 -3.22
N PHE A 50 1.45 1.09 -2.64
CA PHE A 50 2.40 0.07 -3.04
C PHE A 50 1.70 -1.28 -3.20
N GLN A 51 1.87 -1.88 -4.37
CA GLN A 51 1.28 -3.19 -4.74
C GLN A 51 -0.24 -3.28 -4.50
N ASP A 52 -0.94 -2.14 -4.57
CA ASP A 52 -2.38 -2.02 -4.38
C ASP A 52 -2.92 -2.56 -3.02
N TRP A 53 -2.09 -2.69 -1.97
CA TRP A 53 -2.55 -3.18 -0.66
C TRP A 53 -1.99 -2.45 0.57
N ARG A 54 -0.89 -1.70 0.44
CA ARG A 54 -0.35 -0.93 1.57
C ARG A 54 0.21 0.42 1.18
N CYS A 55 0.40 1.25 2.19
CA CYS A 55 1.06 2.53 2.10
C CYS A 55 2.53 2.40 2.50
N VAL A 56 3.41 3.06 1.76
CA VAL A 56 4.85 3.12 2.05
C VAL A 56 5.34 4.57 1.98
N ASN A 57 6.37 4.90 2.74
CA ASN A 57 6.97 6.22 2.68
C ASN A 57 7.95 6.34 1.49
N PHE A 58 8.44 7.57 1.26
CA PHE A 58 9.42 7.85 0.20
C PHE A 58 10.69 6.99 0.31
N SER A 59 11.27 6.90 1.52
CA SER A 59 12.50 6.13 1.77
C SER A 59 12.36 4.68 1.34
N PHE A 60 11.24 4.05 1.65
CA PHE A 60 10.98 2.67 1.27
C PHE A 60 11.02 2.48 -0.25
N CYS A 61 10.37 3.37 -1.01
CA CYS A 61 10.36 3.29 -2.47
C CYS A 61 11.76 3.52 -3.06
N GLN A 62 12.49 4.50 -2.51
CA GLN A 62 13.86 4.82 -2.91
C GLN A 62 14.83 3.67 -2.61
N ASP A 63 14.68 2.98 -1.49
CA ASP A 63 15.53 1.84 -1.15
C ASP A 63 15.32 0.67 -2.12
N LEU A 64 14.08 0.42 -2.56
CA LEU A 64 13.80 -0.58 -3.59
C LEU A 64 14.44 -0.19 -4.93
N HIS A 65 14.33 1.07 -5.32
CA HIS A 65 15.00 1.59 -6.50
C HIS A 65 16.52 1.32 -6.45
N HIS A 66 17.18 1.72 -5.36
CA HIS A 66 18.63 1.58 -5.21
C HIS A 66 19.10 0.12 -5.18
N LYS A 67 18.32 -0.79 -4.56
CA LYS A 67 18.63 -2.23 -4.55
C LYS A 67 18.70 -2.83 -5.96
N CYS A 68 17.94 -2.31 -6.91
CA CYS A 68 17.92 -2.81 -8.28
C CYS A 68 18.69 -1.96 -9.28
N LYS A 69 19.22 -0.80 -8.89
CA LYS A 69 19.91 0.14 -9.79
C LYS A 69 21.01 -0.50 -10.66
N ASN A 70 21.77 -1.44 -10.08
CA ASN A 70 22.87 -2.15 -10.77
C ASN A 70 22.60 -3.66 -10.95
N SER A 71 21.37 -4.12 -10.66
CA SER A 71 21.05 -5.55 -10.71
C SER A 71 20.68 -5.99 -12.12
N ARG A 72 21.24 -7.11 -12.57
CA ARG A 72 20.83 -7.81 -13.81
C ARG A 72 19.88 -8.98 -13.54
N ARG A 73 19.41 -9.13 -12.29
CA ARG A 73 18.50 -10.22 -11.92
C ARG A 73 17.12 -9.97 -12.51
N GLN A 74 16.55 -10.98 -13.17
CA GLN A 74 15.15 -10.94 -13.59
C GLN A 74 14.25 -10.71 -12.37
N GLY A 75 13.26 -9.82 -12.52
CA GLY A 75 12.36 -9.41 -11.43
C GLY A 75 12.91 -8.35 -10.47
N CYS A 76 14.12 -7.80 -10.72
CA CYS A 76 14.63 -6.65 -9.98
C CYS A 76 14.25 -5.36 -10.72
N HIS A 77 13.28 -4.62 -10.19
CA HIS A 77 12.77 -3.42 -10.81
C HIS A 77 13.26 -2.15 -10.10
N GLN A 78 13.61 -1.13 -10.88
CA GLN A 78 13.95 0.19 -10.36
C GLN A 78 12.66 0.94 -10.06
N TYR A 79 12.10 0.73 -8.86
CA TYR A 79 10.83 1.34 -8.48
C TYR A 79 10.85 2.88 -8.62
N VAL A 80 9.71 3.45 -9.00
CA VAL A 80 9.51 4.87 -9.26
C VAL A 80 8.22 5.37 -8.60
N ILE A 81 8.16 6.67 -8.33
CA ILE A 81 6.94 7.32 -7.84
C ILE A 81 6.21 7.97 -9.02
N HIS A 82 4.94 7.61 -9.20
CA HIS A 82 4.05 8.19 -10.20
C HIS A 82 2.61 8.17 -9.69
N ASN A 83 1.89 9.30 -9.79
CA ASN A 83 0.50 9.43 -9.35
C ASN A 83 0.21 8.89 -7.95
N ASN A 84 1.03 9.26 -6.96
CA ASN A 84 0.94 8.80 -5.57
C ASN A 84 1.07 7.27 -5.41
N LYS A 85 1.72 6.59 -6.36
CA LYS A 85 2.03 5.16 -6.29
C LYS A 85 3.54 4.92 -6.43
N CYS A 86 4.06 3.96 -5.68
CA CYS A 86 5.40 3.40 -5.86
C CYS A 86 5.28 2.15 -6.74
N ILE A 87 5.67 2.26 -8.02
CA ILE A 87 5.46 1.24 -9.06
C ILE A 87 6.79 0.72 -9.62
N PRO A 88 6.84 -0.50 -10.18
CA PRO A 88 8.11 -1.12 -10.61
C PRO A 88 8.83 -0.38 -11.75
N GLU A 89 8.08 0.27 -12.64
CA GLU A 89 8.62 0.94 -13.83
C GLU A 89 7.76 2.14 -14.24
N CYS A 90 8.34 3.05 -15.01
CA CYS A 90 7.60 4.18 -15.57
C CYS A 90 6.53 3.70 -16.57
N PRO A 91 5.30 4.25 -16.54
CA PRO A 91 4.30 3.96 -17.57
C PRO A 91 4.74 4.44 -18.95
N SER A 92 4.11 3.91 -20.01
CA SER A 92 4.35 4.36 -21.37
C SER A 92 4.20 5.88 -21.50
N GLY A 93 5.20 6.53 -22.12
CA GLY A 93 5.25 7.99 -22.26
C GLY A 93 5.98 8.72 -21.11
N TYR A 94 6.48 7.99 -20.11
CA TYR A 94 7.25 8.56 -18.99
C TYR A 94 8.65 7.96 -18.93
N THR A 95 9.60 8.78 -18.45
CA THR A 95 10.97 8.35 -18.12
C THR A 95 11.29 8.74 -16.69
N MET A 96 12.21 8.01 -16.07
CA MET A 96 12.70 8.38 -14.73
C MET A 96 13.37 9.75 -14.79
N ASN A 97 13.10 10.57 -13.78
CA ASN A 97 13.88 11.78 -13.58
C ASN A 97 15.30 11.38 -13.17
N SER A 98 16.29 11.80 -13.95
CA SER A 98 17.71 11.54 -13.71
C SER A 98 18.45 12.72 -13.08
N SER A 99 17.70 13.71 -12.58
CA SER A 99 18.24 14.94 -11.98
C SER A 99 18.60 14.75 -10.51
#